data_AF-A0A0B6S4X5-F1
#
_entry.id   AF-A0A0B6S4X5-F1
#
_cell.length_a   1.000
_cell.length_b   1.000
_cell.length_c   1.000
_cell.angle_alpha   90.00
_cell.angle_beta   90.00
_cell.angle_gamma   90.00
#
_symmetry.space_group_name_H-M   'P 1'
#
loop_
_entity.id
_entity.type
_entity.pdbx_description
1 polymer ?
#
loop_
_entity_poly.entity_id
_entity_poly.type
_entity_poly.pdbx_seq_one_letter_code
_entity_poly.pdbx_strand_id
1 'polypeptide(L)' 'MPAEREAYRAVVRHYLASLRGRRQHGRLQADLDTWLAYYNGERTHQGKMCCGRTPLQTLIAGKEVWREKVSHLNLI' A
#
# COMPACT_ATOMS: atom_id res chain seq x y z
N MET A 1 -15.61 2.56 11.06
CA MET A 1 -14.23 2.54 11.61
C MET A 1 -13.43 3.75 11.16
N PRO A 2 -13.57 4.92 11.83
CA PRO A 2 -12.83 6.15 11.50
C PRO A 2 -11.35 6.07 11.91
N ALA A 3 -11.04 5.41 13.03
CA ALA A 3 -9.69 5.30 13.59
C ALA A 3 -8.75 4.48 12.70
N GLU A 4 -9.21 3.36 12.14
CA GLU A 4 -8.39 2.54 11.23
C GLU A 4 -8.07 3.26 9.91
N ARG A 5 -9.01 4.07 9.44
CA ARG A 5 -8.83 4.90 8.24
C ARG A 5 -7.85 6.05 8.48
N GLU A 6 -7.86 6.63 9.68
CA GLU A 6 -6.87 7.63 10.10
C GLU A 6 -5.48 7.02 10.24
N ALA A 7 -5.36 5.83 10.85
CA ALA A 7 -4.11 5.10 10.98
C ALA A 7 -3.52 4.73 9.61
N TYR A 8 -4.35 4.23 8.68
CA TYR A 8 -3.93 3.95 7.31
C TYR A 8 -3.43 5.23 6.59
N ARG A 9 -4.17 6.34 6.73
CA ARG A 9 -3.75 7.63 6.17
C ARG A 9 -2.47 8.16 6.78
N ALA A 10 -2.22 7.91 8.06
CA ALA A 10 -1.00 8.30 8.75
C ALA A 10 0.21 7.49 8.24
N VAL A 11 0.06 6.16 8.12
CA VAL A 11 1.09 5.27 7.57
C VAL A 11 1.42 5.64 6.12
N VAL A 12 0.40 5.88 5.29
CA VAL A 12 0.59 6.31 3.89
C VAL A 12 1.26 7.68 3.84
N ARG A 13 0.88 8.65 4.69
CA ARG A 13 1.56 9.95 4.80
C ARG A 13 3.03 9.80 5.17
N HIS A 14 3.34 8.95 6.15
CA HIS A 14 4.71 8.77 6.64
C HIS A 14 5.58 8.05 5.60
N TYR A 15 5.05 7.01 4.96
CA TYR A 15 5.70 6.31 3.86
C TYR A 15 5.96 7.25 2.68
N LEU A 16 4.95 8.02 2.25
CA LEU A 16 5.11 9.01 1.18
C LEU A 16 6.09 10.14 1.57
N ALA A 17 6.12 10.57 2.84
CA ALA A 17 7.08 11.55 3.34
C ALA A 17 8.52 11.01 3.33
N SER A 18 8.72 9.74 3.69
CA SER A 18 10.05 9.10 3.63
C SER A 18 10.55 8.86 2.20
N LEU A 19 9.64 8.70 1.24
CA LEU A 19 9.96 8.61 -0.18
C LEU A 19 10.19 9.99 -0.82
N ARG A 20 9.66 11.06 -0.21
CA ARG A 20 9.89 12.46 -0.59
C ARG A 20 11.24 12.97 -0.06
N GLY A 21 12.32 12.26 -0.41
CA GLY A 21 13.68 12.60 -0.04
C GLY A 21 14.33 13.75 -0.82
N ARG A 22 13.64 14.37 -1.79
CA ARG A 22 14.13 15.57 -2.49
C ARG A 22 12.97 16.48 -2.88
N ARG A 23 13.13 17.79 -2.67
CA ARG A 23 12.27 18.82 -3.27
C ARG A 23 12.40 18.74 -4.79
N GLN A 24 11.53 17.97 -5.42
CA GLN A 24 11.36 18.00 -6.87
C GLN A 24 10.23 18.98 -7.19
N HIS A 25 10.33 19.67 -8.33
CA HIS A 25 9.29 20.57 -8.86
C HIS A 25 7.88 19.99 -8.69
N GLY A 26 6.89 20.81 -8.28
CA GLY A 26 5.53 20.35 -7.97
C GLY A 26 4.85 19.53 -9.08
N ARG A 27 5.21 19.79 -10.35
CA ARG A 27 4.74 19.01 -11.50
C ARG A 27 5.27 17.57 -11.51
N LEU A 28 6.55 17.35 -11.18
CA LEU A 28 7.12 16.00 -11.10
C LEU A 28 6.49 15.20 -9.94
N GLN A 29 6.16 15.87 -8.84
CA GLN A 29 5.45 15.21 -7.74
C GLN A 29 4.03 14.82 -8.14
N ALA A 30 3.31 15.66 -8.89
CA ALA A 30 1.97 15.35 -9.38
C ALA A 30 1.98 14.20 -10.40
N ASP A 31 2.96 14.17 -11.30
CA ASP A 31 3.13 13.07 -12.27
C ASP A 31 3.44 11.75 -11.55
N LEU A 32 4.29 11.79 -10.52
CA LEU A 32 4.60 10.63 -9.68
C LEU A 32 3.39 10.14 -8.88
N ASP A 33 2.65 11.06 -8.25
CA ASP A 33 1.45 10.72 -7.47
C ASP A 33 0.38 10.08 -8.38
N THR A 34 0.20 10.60 -9.60
CA THR A 34 -0.70 10.04 -10.62
C THR A 34 -0.25 8.63 -11.04
N TRP A 35 1.04 8.46 -11.33
CA TRP A 35 1.58 7.16 -11.72
C TRP A 35 1.45 6.12 -10.62
N LEU A 36 1.69 6.50 -9.35
CA LEU A 36 1.54 5.61 -8.20
C LEU A 36 0.08 5.18 -7.99
N ALA A 37 -0.88 6.08 -8.21
CA ALA A 37 -2.30 5.75 -8.12
C ALA A 37 -2.68 4.67 -9.16
N TYR A 38 -2.30 4.88 -10.41
CA TYR A 38 -2.52 3.91 -11.49
C TYR A 38 -1.84 2.57 -11.21
N TYR A 39 -0.55 2.59 -10.85
CA TYR A 39 0.23 1.36 -10.62
C TYR A 39 -0.37 0.51 -9.49
N ASN A 40 -0.76 1.14 -8.38
CA ASN A 40 -1.25 0.42 -7.21
C ASN A 40 -2.72 0.00 -7.34
N GLY A 41 -3.54 0.80 -8.03
CA GLY A 41 -5.00 0.67 -8.04
C GLY A 41 -5.57 0.00 -9.28
N GLU A 42 -4.94 0.15 -10.44
CA GLU A 42 -5.53 -0.23 -11.73
C GLU A 42 -4.68 -1.27 -12.46
N ARG A 43 -3.36 -1.21 -12.33
CA ARG A 43 -2.48 -2.14 -13.01
C ARG A 43 -2.55 -3.54 -12.39
N THR A 44 -3.21 -4.46 -13.09
CA THR A 44 -3.16 -5.89 -12.77
C THR A 44 -1.82 -6.48 -13.19
N HIS A 45 -1.16 -7.20 -12.28
CA HIS A 45 0.12 -7.85 -12.55
C HIS A 45 -0.05 -9.37 -12.67
N GLN A 46 0.51 -9.97 -13.73
CA GLN A 46 0.61 -11.42 -13.90
C GLN A 46 1.77 -12.07 -13.08
N GLY A 47 2.30 -11.37 -12.08
CA GLY A 47 3.33 -11.92 -11.20
C GLY A 47 2.76 -13.00 -10.27
N LYS A 48 3.57 -14.01 -9.91
CA LYS A 48 3.20 -15.14 -9.04
C LYS A 48 2.48 -14.76 -7.74
N MET A 49 2.76 -13.56 -7.21
CA MET A 49 2.15 -13.06 -5.96
C MET A 49 0.84 -12.32 -6.18
N CYS A 50 0.74 -11.58 -7.30
CA CYS A 50 -0.43 -10.76 -7.59
C CYS A 50 -1.57 -11.59 -8.18
N CYS A 51 -1.27 -12.65 -8.95
CA CYS A 51 -2.27 -13.56 -9.51
C CYS A 51 -3.37 -12.81 -10.30
N GLY A 52 -3.01 -11.79 -11.07
CA GLY A 52 -3.96 -10.95 -11.80
C GLY A 52 -4.64 -9.87 -10.94
N ARG A 53 -4.40 -9.82 -9.63
CA ARG A 53 -4.84 -8.73 -8.74
C ARG A 53 -3.91 -7.52 -8.87
N THR A 54 -4.40 -6.38 -8.41
CA THR A 54 -3.58 -5.17 -8.29
C THR A 54 -2.65 -5.27 -7.07
N PRO A 55 -1.56 -4.50 -7.02
CA PRO A 55 -0.68 -4.46 -5.85
C PRO A 55 -1.44 -4.16 -4.54
N LEU A 56 -2.40 -3.22 -4.56
CA LEU A 56 -3.19 -2.87 -3.38
C LEU A 56 -4.07 -4.04 -2.90
N GLN A 57 -4.74 -4.73 -3.82
CA GLN A 57 -5.53 -5.93 -3.50
C GLN A 57 -4.66 -7.04 -2.90
N THR A 58 -3.45 -7.23 -3.44
CA THR A 58 -2.49 -8.21 -2.94
C THR A 58 -2.01 -7.88 -1.53
N LEU A 59 -1.71 -6.61 -1.27
CA LEU A 59 -1.31 -6.13 0.06
C LEU A 59 -2.42 -6.33 1.10
N ILE A 60 -3.67 -5.98 0.76
CA ILE A 60 -4.81 -6.17 1.64
C ILE A 60 -5.02 -7.65 1.98
N ALA A 61 -4.96 -8.54 0.97
CA ALA A 61 -5.05 -9.97 1.20
C ALA A 61 -3.92 -10.49 2.11
N GLY A 62 -2.70 -9.98 1.95
CA GLY A 62 -1.56 -10.33 2.81
C GLY A 62 -1.75 -9.93 4.28
N LYS A 63 -2.49 -8.86 4.56
CA LYS A 63 -2.78 -8.40 5.93
C LYS A 63 -3.61 -9.42 6.70
N GLU A 64 -4.62 -10.01 6.07
CA GLU A 64 -5.47 -11.02 6.70
C GLU A 64 -4.68 -12.30 6.98
N VAL A 65 -3.88 -12.76 6.02
CA VAL A 65 -2.96 -13.90 6.21
C VAL A 65 -2.00 -13.67 7.38
N TRP A 66 -1.47 -12.45 7.51
CA TRP A 66 -0.60 -12.10 8.64
C TRP A 66 -1.36 -12.13 9.96
N ARG A 67 -2.58 -11.56 10.03
CA ARG A 67 -3.43 -11.60 11.23
C ARG A 67 -3.73 -13.01 11.68
N GLU A 68 -4.07 -13.91 10.76
CA GLU A 68 -4.29 -15.33 11.05
C GLU A 68 -3.04 -15.97 11.63
N LYS A 69 -1.87 -15.77 11.00
CA LYS A 69 -0.59 -16.31 11.49
C LYS A 69 -0.26 -15.82 12.89
N VAL A 70 -0.37 -14.51 13.13
CA VAL A 70 -0.08 -13.93 14.45
C VAL A 70 -1.07 -14.41 15.49
N SER A 71 -2.35 -14.52 15.14
CA SER A 71 -3.37 -15.03 16.07
C SER A 71 -3.09 -16.49 16.43
N HIS A 72 -2.73 -17.34 15.46
CA HIS A 72 -2.33 -18.72 15.72
C HIS A 72 -1.06 -18.82 16.57
N LEU A 73 -0.04 -17.99 16.31
CA LEU A 73 1.19 -17.95 17.11
C LEU A 73 0.94 -17.53 18.57
N ASN A 74 -0.04 -16.66 18.82
CA ASN A 74 -0.38 -16.20 20.15
C ASN A 74 -1.29 -17.17 20.95
N LEU A 75 -1.73 -18.26 20.32
CA LEU A 75 -2.53 -19.33 20.96
C LEU A 75 -1.67 -20.55 21.34
N ILE A 76 -0.36 -20.49 21.09
CA ILE A 76 0.66 -21.50 21.41
C ILE A 76 1.55 -20.94 22.52
#